data_AF-A0A532TJ66-F1
#
_entry.id   AF-A0A532TJ66-F1
#
_cell.length_a   1.000
_cell.length_b   1.000
_cell.length_c   1.000
_cell.angle_alpha   90.00
_cell.angle_beta   90.00
_cell.angle_gamma   90.00
#
_symmetry.space_group_name_H-M   'P 1'
#
loop_
_entity.id
_entity.type
_entity.pdbx_description
1 polymer ?
#
loop_
_entity_poly.entity_id
_entity_poly.type
_entity_poly.pdbx_seq_one_letter_code
_entity_poly.pdbx_strand_id
1 'polypeptide(L)' 'MEIDNTKTSSNESLDGSKHDDLIKVRATISCPNGDYKKIFRNQFLRKEIEMMIVTFKVFDWLTCNKCGELLKLDLEFSI' A
#
# COMPACT_ATOMS: atom_id res chain seq x y z
N MET A 1 -3.33 -14.45 -19.94
CA MET A 1 -3.67 -15.51 -18.98
C MET A 1 -4.98 -15.12 -18.34
N GLU A 2 -5.98 -15.97 -18.49
CA GLU A 2 -7.33 -15.73 -17.98
C GLU A 2 -7.31 -15.81 -16.44
N ILE A 3 -8.01 -14.88 -15.77
CA ILE A 3 -8.11 -14.83 -14.30
C ILE A 3 -9.48 -15.39 -13.95
N ASP A 4 -9.49 -16.61 -13.42
CA ASP A 4 -10.71 -17.27 -12.94
C ASP A 4 -11.15 -16.68 -11.59
N ASN A 5 -12.31 -16.04 -11.59
CA ASN A 5 -12.97 -15.51 -10.40
C ASN A 5 -13.81 -16.62 -9.75
N THR A 6 -13.30 -17.27 -8.70
CA THR A 6 -14.14 -18.04 -7.77
C THR A 6 -14.23 -17.32 -6.43
N LYS A 7 -15.31 -16.55 -6.28
CA LYS A 7 -15.84 -16.16 -4.98
C LYS A 7 -16.16 -17.42 -4.18
N THR A 8 -15.46 -17.64 -3.08
CA THR A 8 -16.00 -18.45 -1.98
C THR A 8 -16.11 -17.54 -0.77
N SER A 9 -17.36 -17.15 -0.50
CA SER A 9 -17.78 -16.49 0.72
C SER A 9 -17.71 -17.52 1.85
N SER A 10 -16.73 -17.40 2.73
CA SER A 10 -16.78 -17.99 4.06
C SER A 10 -16.61 -16.87 5.08
N ASN A 11 -17.75 -16.43 5.62
CA ASN A 11 -17.83 -15.83 6.94
C ASN A 11 -17.27 -16.84 7.93
N GLU A 12 -15.98 -16.77 8.21
CA GLU A 12 -15.39 -17.41 9.38
C GLU A 12 -15.02 -16.31 10.37
N SER A 13 -15.77 -16.33 11.47
CA SER A 13 -15.60 -15.62 12.72
C SER A 13 -14.12 -15.51 13.09
N LEU A 14 -13.54 -14.30 12.96
CA LEU A 14 -12.17 -14.03 13.39
C LEU A 14 -12.13 -13.90 14.91
N ASP A 15 -12.02 -15.06 15.53
CA ASP A 15 -11.86 -15.29 16.95
C ASP A 15 -10.45 -14.84 17.41
N GLY A 16 -10.41 -13.72 18.15
CA GLY A 16 -9.61 -13.53 19.37
C GLY A 16 -8.09 -13.71 19.42
N SER A 17 -7.36 -14.00 18.33
CA SER A 17 -5.93 -14.33 18.44
C SER A 17 -5.13 -13.93 17.18
N LYS A 18 -4.04 -13.15 17.38
CA LYS A 18 -3.00 -12.73 16.39
C LYS A 18 -3.16 -11.37 15.70
N HIS A 19 -3.36 -10.28 16.46
CA HIS A 19 -3.19 -8.93 15.91
C HIS A 19 -1.73 -8.42 15.92
N ASP A 20 -0.79 -9.13 16.54
CA ASP A 20 0.60 -8.66 16.74
C ASP A 20 1.50 -8.74 15.50
N ASP A 21 1.01 -9.32 14.39
CA ASP A 21 1.83 -9.59 13.20
C ASP A 21 1.43 -8.76 11.97
N LEU A 22 0.64 -7.71 12.18
CA LEU A 22 0.17 -6.79 11.14
C LEU A 22 0.97 -5.50 11.15
N ILE A 23 1.47 -5.12 9.98
CA ILE A 23 2.10 -3.82 9.73
C ILE A 23 1.06 -2.96 9.02
N LYS A 24 0.57 -1.92 9.70
CA LYS A 24 -0.30 -0.91 9.08
C LYS A 24 0.58 0.14 8.44
N VAL A 25 0.35 0.40 7.15
CA VAL A 25 1.12 1.40 6.39
C VAL A 25 0.18 2.45 5.84
N ARG A 26 0.57 3.71 6.00
CA ARG A 26 -0.04 4.85 5.31
C ARG A 26 1.01 5.46 4.39
N ALA A 27 0.75 5.34 3.09
CA ALA A 27 1.58 5.93 2.04
C ALA A 27 0.94 7.23 1.57
N THR A 28 1.69 8.33 1.62
CA THR A 28 1.30 9.63 1.08
C THR A 28 2.16 9.94 -0.12
N ILE A 29 1.54 10.08 -1.27
CA ILE A 29 2.19 10.51 -2.52
C ILE A 29 1.84 11.97 -2.75
N SER A 30 2.83 12.83 -2.94
CA SER A 30 2.62 14.25 -3.20
C SER A 30 3.57 14.80 -4.26
N CYS A 31 3.09 15.77 -5.03
CA CYS A 31 3.92 16.56 -5.94
C CYS A 31 4.66 17.65 -5.13
N PRO A 32 5.98 17.82 -5.30
CA PRO A 32 6.72 18.87 -4.60
C PRO A 32 6.35 20.29 -5.06
N ASN A 33 5.99 20.45 -6.34
CA ASN A 33 5.74 21.74 -6.97
C ASN A 33 4.26 21.99 -7.33
N GLY A 34 3.32 21.25 -6.74
CA GLY A 34 1.91 21.39 -7.06
C GLY A 34 0.98 20.71 -6.06
N ASP A 35 -0.32 20.83 -6.29
CA ASP A 35 -1.33 20.45 -5.29
C ASP A 35 -1.70 18.96 -5.28
N TYR A 36 -1.05 18.16 -6.14
CA TYR A 36 -1.34 16.74 -6.20
C TYR A 36 -0.92 16.06 -4.90
N LYS A 37 -1.88 15.43 -4.23
CA LYS A 37 -1.67 14.62 -3.04
C LYS A 37 -2.65 13.46 -3.02
N LYS A 38 -2.16 12.24 -2.79
CA LYS A 38 -2.97 11.03 -2.65
C LYS A 38 -2.48 10.21 -1.47
N ILE A 39 -3.41 9.69 -0.69
CA ILE A 39 -3.11 8.90 0.51
C ILE A 39 -3.68 7.50 0.32
N PHE A 40 -2.86 6.50 0.58
CA PHE A 40 -3.22 5.09 0.59
C PHE A 40 -3.00 4.54 1.98
N ARG A 41 -3.90 3.66 2.42
CA ARG A 41 -3.78 2.93 3.68
C ARG A 41 -3.87 1.46 3.35
N ASN A 42 -2.87 0.69 3.75
CA ASN A 42 -2.86 -0.75 3.56
C ASN A 42 -2.33 -1.45 4.81
N GLN A 43 -2.57 -2.74 4.90
CA GLN A 43 -2.10 -3.58 5.99
C GLN A 43 -1.42 -4.80 5.38
N PHE A 44 -0.26 -5.15 5.90
CA PHE A 44 0.51 -6.29 5.46
C PHE A 44 0.77 -7.21 6.64
N LEU A 45 0.72 -8.51 6.42
CA LEU A 45 1.29 -9.44 7.40
C LEU A 45 2.81 -9.29 7.37
N ARG A 46 3.47 -9.37 8.53
CA ARG A 46 4.93 -9.24 8.63
C ARG A 46 5.68 -10.24 7.75
N LYS A 47 5.12 -11.44 7.55
CA LYS A 47 5.64 -12.47 6.63
C LYS A 47 5.65 -12.05 5.15
N GLU A 48 4.90 -11.01 4.79
CA GLU A 48 4.71 -10.50 3.42
C GLU A 48 5.49 -9.20 3.17
N ILE A 49 6.52 -8.93 3.98
CA ILE A 49 7.30 -7.68 3.89
C ILE A 49 7.95 -7.47 2.52
N GLU A 50 8.30 -8.54 1.82
CA GLU A 50 8.85 -8.46 0.47
C GLU A 50 7.82 -7.91 -0.53
N MET A 51 6.56 -8.35 -0.42
CA MET A 51 5.46 -7.84 -1.24
C MET A 51 5.23 -6.35 -0.98
N MET A 52 5.33 -5.93 0.28
CA MET A 52 5.28 -4.52 0.66
C MET A 52 6.42 -3.71 0.00
N ILE A 53 7.66 -4.22 0.01
CA ILE A 53 8.82 -3.55 -0.61
C ILE A 53 8.62 -3.40 -2.13
N VAL A 54 8.20 -4.45 -2.81
CA VAL A 54 7.94 -4.42 -4.27
C VAL A 54 6.84 -3.41 -4.60
N THR A 55 5.78 -3.35 -3.78
CA THR A 55 4.70 -2.37 -3.95
C THR A 55 5.23 -0.94 -3.87
N PHE A 56 6.16 -0.64 -2.95
CA PHE A 56 6.71 0.71 -2.81
C PHE A 56 7.72 1.09 -3.89
N LYS A 57 8.49 0.13 -4.40
CA LYS A 57 9.43 0.34 -5.51
C LYS A 57 8.77 0.93 -6.77
N VAL A 58 7.51 0.61 -7.02
CA VAL A 58 6.76 1.15 -8.18
C VAL A 58 6.56 2.67 -8.06
N PHE A 59 6.52 3.22 -6.84
CA PHE A 59 6.31 4.65 -6.62
C PHE A 59 7.56 5.49 -6.88
N ASP A 60 8.76 4.91 -6.83
CA ASP A 60 10.04 5.62 -7.05
C ASP A 60 10.09 6.29 -8.44
N TRP A 61 9.32 5.77 -9.41
CA TRP A 61 9.39 6.20 -10.81
C TRP A 61 8.16 6.99 -11.25
N LEU A 62 7.27 7.33 -10.32
CA LEU A 62 6.10 8.14 -10.66
C LEU A 62 6.47 9.61 -10.74
N THR A 63 6.02 10.25 -11.82
CA THR A 63 6.16 11.69 -12.04
C THR A 63 4.79 12.37 -11.96
N CYS A 64 4.80 13.65 -11.63
CA CYS A 64 3.60 14.47 -11.67
C CYS A 64 3.24 14.80 -13.12
N ASN A 65 2.03 14.45 -13.55
CA ASN A 65 1.55 14.74 -14.92
C ASN A 65 1.49 16.24 -15.27
N LYS A 66 1.52 17.13 -14.27
CA LYS A 66 1.46 18.59 -14.50
C LYS A 66 2.84 19.23 -14.66
N CYS A 67 3.78 18.89 -13.76
CA CYS A 67 5.09 19.55 -13.72
C CYS A 67 6.26 18.64 -14.11
N GLY A 68 6.04 17.35 -14.34
CA GLY A 68 7.07 16.38 -14.73
C GLY A 68 8.01 15.92 -13.61
N GLU A 69 7.98 16.59 -12.45
CA GLU A 69 8.79 16.26 -11.29
C GLU A 69 8.46 14.88 -10.70
N LEU A 70 9.45 14.25 -10.08
CA LEU A 70 9.25 13.02 -9.31
C LEU A 70 8.29 13.25 -8.14
N LEU A 71 7.37 12.32 -7.95
CA LEU A 71 6.46 12.34 -6.82
C LEU A 71 7.20 11.95 -5.55
N LYS A 72 6.96 12.70 -4.48
CA LYS A 72 7.45 12.39 -3.15
C LYS A 72 6.56 11.33 -2.51
N LEU A 73 7.17 10.26 -2.00
CA LEU A 73 6.51 9.22 -1.21
C LEU A 73 6.91 9.37 0.27
N ASP A 74 5.93 9.59 1.14
CA ASP A 74 6.09 9.57 2.59
C ASP A 74 5.36 8.34 3.15
N LEU A 75 6.06 7.53 3.96
CA LEU A 75 5.53 6.30 4.55
C LEU A 75 5.42 6.44 6.07
N GLU A 76 4.23 6.20 6.61
CA GLU A 76 3.97 6.10 8.05
C GLU A 76 3.64 4.64 8.39
N PHE A 77 4.34 4.06 9.36
CA PHE A 77 4.15 2.68 9.82
C PHE A 77 3.59 2.67 11.24
N SER A 78 2.60 1.81 11.47
CA SER A 78 2.11 1.45 12.81
C SER A 78 2.20 -0.06 12.94
N ILE A 79 3.05 -0.50 13.87
CA ILE A 79 3.41 -1.88 14.16
C ILE A 79 2.91 -2.20 15.57
#